data_AF-A0A812TSY1-F1
#
_entry.id   AF-A0A812TSY1-F1
#
_cell.length_a   1.000
_cell.length_b   1.000
_cell.length_c   1.000
_cell.angle_alpha   90.00
_cell.angle_beta   90.00
_cell.angle_gamma   90.00
#
_symmetry.space_group_name_H-M   'P 1'
#
loop_
_entity.id
_entity.type
_entity.pdbx_description
1 polymer ?
#
loop_
_entity_poly.entity_id
_entity_poly.type
_entity_poly.pdbx_seq_one_letter_code
_entity_poly.pdbx_strand_id
1 'polypeptide(L)'
;MAKPLAMDVWLALQRMPYPDKDAAWKHMKAVGHKQERRFPGYSFLPRGGLSSPYVRFLTDADLIFNATSSGNVDPEDFYMLHELAVGLFRGRANLHSARIVSGGEELFDEDIHTADDMAQVCTFVRQGCDVATLTGSYRLPSGWHVPVDLTLQKGDKDMSKATRLDRILSNIEDLNFAKVVSRVRGMLKPAGKARLSDAWNRQGGALRFLVTQLRLVSRMPLKEQQPYLSFLQLPPGFTPEAWKDAAEIEMQHRALEVIDECKAVISNAFADRAGEIWDALESKSQIFLSTAGGSQLEGLTLDEPYVERYGTKGRKGKGSGTGKGGDDRDAVDSKGAPSRGTGKAGKGRGHGKDGAGGYPAHVEGVHAKGHGKKGDGHAGKKGKGRYGYPSGW
;
A
#
# COMPACT_ATOMS: atom_id res chain seq x y z
N MET A 1 26.32 12.52 20.56
CA MET A 1 26.87 11.43 19.71
C MET A 1 27.02 11.95 18.30
N ALA A 2 28.01 11.49 17.54
CA ALA A 2 28.17 11.87 16.14
C ALA A 2 26.98 11.35 15.30
N LYS A 3 26.59 12.08 14.26
CA LYS A 3 25.57 11.67 13.28
C LYS A 3 26.23 11.46 11.92
N PRO A 4 25.78 10.49 11.10
CA PRO A 4 26.24 10.38 9.71
C PRO A 4 25.94 11.67 8.95
N LEU A 5 26.86 12.08 8.08
CA LEU A 5 26.60 13.10 7.08
C LEU A 5 25.79 12.48 5.93
N ALA A 6 25.11 13.27 5.09
CA ALA A 6 24.40 12.66 3.96
C ALA A 6 25.34 11.94 2.98
N MET A 7 26.60 12.38 2.85
CA MET A 7 27.57 11.64 2.06
C MET A 7 27.71 10.19 2.56
N ASP A 8 27.72 9.99 3.88
CA ASP A 8 27.79 8.65 4.48
C ASP A 8 26.54 7.83 4.13
N VAL A 9 25.36 8.46 4.16
CA VAL A 9 24.09 7.85 3.76
C VAL A 9 24.13 7.42 2.29
N TRP A 10 24.56 8.31 1.39
CA TRP A 10 24.63 8.02 -0.04
C TRP A 10 25.61 6.88 -0.36
N LEU A 11 26.80 6.90 0.25
CA LEU A 11 27.77 5.81 0.10
C LEU A 11 27.23 4.47 0.61
N ALA A 12 26.47 4.49 1.71
CA ALA A 12 25.82 3.29 2.22
C ALA A 12 24.77 2.75 1.25
N LEU A 13 23.92 3.61 0.68
CA LEU A 13 22.89 3.21 -0.29
C LEU A 13 23.49 2.59 -1.56
N GLN A 14 24.64 3.07 -2.04
CA GLN A 14 25.32 2.50 -3.20
C GLN A 14 25.86 1.09 -2.95
N ARG A 15 26.27 0.78 -1.72
CA ARG A 15 26.84 -0.52 -1.34
C ARG A 15 25.78 -1.53 -0.90
N MET A 16 24.64 -1.05 -0.44
CA MET A 16 23.58 -1.88 0.12
C MET A 16 23.05 -2.87 -0.92
N PRO A 17 23.02 -4.18 -0.63
CA PRO A 17 22.26 -5.11 -1.45
C PRO A 17 20.78 -4.78 -1.32
N TYR A 18 20.02 -4.79 -2.41
CA TYR A 18 18.57 -4.63 -2.37
C TYR A 18 17.89 -5.98 -2.62
N PRO A 19 16.74 -6.26 -1.98
CA PRO A 19 15.97 -7.46 -2.29
C PRO A 19 15.49 -7.41 -3.75
N ASP A 20 15.52 -8.57 -4.42
CA ASP A 20 14.83 -8.74 -5.71
C ASP A 20 13.32 -8.60 -5.49
N LYS A 21 12.78 -7.48 -5.99
CA LYS A 21 11.39 -7.11 -5.82
C LYS A 21 10.45 -8.09 -6.52
N ASP A 22 10.80 -8.61 -7.69
CA ASP A 22 9.95 -9.53 -8.43
C ASP A 22 9.90 -10.91 -7.75
N ALA A 23 11.04 -11.37 -7.24
CA ALA A 23 11.11 -12.58 -6.43
C ALA A 23 10.31 -12.44 -5.14
N ALA A 24 10.46 -11.31 -4.43
CA ALA A 24 9.68 -11.01 -3.23
C ALA A 24 8.18 -10.94 -3.53
N TRP A 25 7.79 -10.30 -4.65
CA TRP A 25 6.40 -10.21 -5.06
C TRP A 25 5.79 -11.58 -5.35
N LYS A 26 6.47 -12.40 -6.15
CA LYS A 26 6.03 -13.77 -6.46
C LYS A 26 5.85 -14.58 -5.18
N HIS A 27 6.78 -14.44 -4.23
CA HIS A 27 6.71 -15.11 -2.93
C HIS A 27 5.49 -14.63 -2.12
N MET A 28 5.32 -13.33 -1.92
CA MET A 28 4.22 -12.78 -1.13
C MET A 28 2.86 -13.07 -1.76
N LYS A 29 2.76 -13.05 -3.10
CA LYS A 29 1.55 -13.46 -3.81
C LYS A 29 1.20 -14.93 -3.55
N ALA A 30 2.21 -15.82 -3.55
CA ALA A 30 1.99 -17.23 -3.23
C ALA A 30 1.57 -17.43 -1.76
N VAL A 31 2.12 -16.64 -0.84
CA VAL A 31 1.68 -16.59 0.57
C VAL A 31 0.21 -16.16 0.64
N GLY A 32 -0.17 -15.04 0.01
CA GLY A 32 -1.55 -14.54 -0.01
C GLY A 32 -2.56 -15.60 -0.48
N HIS A 33 -2.35 -16.19 -1.67
CA HIS A 33 -3.22 -17.25 -2.18
C HIS A 33 -3.30 -18.48 -1.28
N LYS A 34 -2.20 -18.86 -0.62
CA LYS A 34 -2.19 -19.98 0.32
C LYS A 34 -3.07 -19.72 1.55
N GLN A 35 -3.13 -18.47 2.01
CA GLN A 35 -3.88 -18.09 3.22
C GLN A 35 -5.32 -17.68 2.95
N GLU A 36 -5.68 -17.35 1.71
CA GLU A 36 -7.06 -17.00 1.30
C GLU A 36 -8.10 -18.01 1.80
N ARG A 37 -7.79 -19.31 1.73
CA ARG A 37 -8.66 -20.39 2.24
C ARG A 37 -8.98 -20.35 3.74
N ARG A 38 -8.28 -19.53 4.53
CA ARG A 38 -8.55 -19.34 5.97
C ARG A 38 -9.71 -18.39 6.23
N PHE A 39 -10.10 -17.59 5.24
CA PHE A 39 -11.09 -16.53 5.41
C PHE A 39 -12.27 -16.78 4.46
N PRO A 40 -13.27 -17.58 4.86
CA PRO A 40 -14.45 -17.84 4.04
C PRO A 40 -15.15 -16.55 3.61
N GLY A 41 -15.43 -16.40 2.31
CA GLY A 41 -16.08 -15.20 1.77
C GLY A 41 -15.13 -14.02 1.47
N TYR A 42 -13.84 -14.15 1.76
CA TYR A 42 -12.81 -13.20 1.35
C TYR A 42 -12.04 -13.70 0.15
N SER A 43 -11.53 -12.76 -0.65
CA SER A 43 -10.60 -13.03 -1.74
C SER A 43 -9.31 -12.24 -1.56
N PHE A 44 -8.18 -12.87 -1.85
CA PHE A 44 -6.89 -12.20 -1.79
C PHE A 44 -6.75 -11.21 -2.96
N LEU A 45 -6.43 -9.96 -2.63
CA LEU A 45 -6.19 -8.89 -3.60
C LEU A 45 -4.69 -8.64 -3.77
N PRO A 46 -4.09 -9.04 -4.91
CA PRO A 46 -2.68 -8.82 -5.16
C PRO A 46 -2.41 -7.37 -5.58
N ARG A 47 -2.44 -6.44 -4.63
CA ARG A 47 -2.21 -5.00 -4.81
C ARG A 47 -1.14 -4.52 -3.81
N GLY A 48 -0.78 -3.23 -3.88
CA GLY A 48 0.18 -2.62 -2.95
C GLY A 48 1.49 -2.18 -3.58
N GLY A 49 2.39 -1.63 -2.76
CA GLY A 49 3.69 -1.10 -3.20
C GLY A 49 4.56 -2.14 -3.91
N LEU A 50 4.60 -3.35 -3.35
CA LEU A 50 5.34 -4.49 -3.90
C LEU A 50 4.84 -4.93 -5.29
N SER A 51 3.54 -4.79 -5.58
CA SER A 51 2.97 -5.11 -6.90
C SER A 51 3.10 -3.99 -7.94
N SER A 52 3.36 -2.75 -7.48
CA SER A 52 3.29 -1.56 -8.32
C SER A 52 4.53 -1.41 -9.21
N PRO A 53 4.40 -1.26 -10.55
CA PRO A 53 5.56 -1.02 -11.43
C PRO A 53 6.21 0.35 -11.18
N TYR A 54 5.54 1.24 -10.44
CA TYR A 54 6.00 2.59 -10.12
C TYR A 54 6.85 2.66 -8.85
N VAL A 55 7.07 1.55 -8.17
CA VAL A 55 7.88 1.47 -6.95
C VAL A 55 9.09 0.60 -7.24
N ARG A 56 10.30 1.15 -7.14
CA ARG A 56 11.52 0.37 -7.43
C ARG A 56 11.99 -0.46 -6.23
N PHE A 57 11.94 0.13 -5.03
CA PHE A 57 12.48 -0.48 -3.81
C PHE A 57 11.37 -1.06 -2.94
N LEU A 58 11.62 -2.24 -2.36
CA LEU A 58 10.67 -2.94 -1.51
C LEU A 58 10.59 -2.33 -0.12
N THR A 59 9.59 -1.47 0.13
CA THR A 59 9.38 -0.86 1.45
C THR A 59 8.51 -1.71 2.37
N ASP A 60 7.49 -2.36 1.81
CA ASP A 60 6.41 -3.02 2.51
C ASP A 60 5.70 -4.01 1.59
N ALA A 61 4.94 -4.94 2.17
CA ALA A 61 4.08 -5.85 1.43
C ALA A 61 2.67 -5.89 2.03
N ASP A 62 1.67 -5.75 1.17
CA ASP A 62 0.28 -5.81 1.56
C ASP A 62 -0.30 -7.21 1.27
N LEU A 63 -0.89 -7.85 2.28
CA LEU A 63 -1.70 -9.06 2.15
C LEU A 63 -3.15 -8.72 2.50
N ILE A 64 -3.88 -8.25 1.48
CA ILE A 64 -5.25 -7.77 1.62
C ILE A 64 -6.22 -8.88 1.25
N PHE A 65 -7.08 -9.26 2.19
CA PHE A 65 -8.21 -10.15 1.97
C PHE A 65 -9.49 -9.31 2.00
N ASN A 66 -10.21 -9.31 0.89
CA ASN A 66 -11.39 -8.48 0.70
C ASN A 66 -12.64 -9.33 0.53
N ALA A 67 -13.67 -9.06 1.33
CA ALA A 67 -15.00 -9.57 1.07
C ALA A 67 -15.80 -8.55 0.25
N THR A 68 -16.47 -9.00 -0.81
CA THR A 68 -17.33 -8.12 -1.63
C THR A 68 -18.60 -7.71 -0.90
N SER A 69 -18.97 -8.45 0.15
CA SER A 69 -20.07 -8.08 1.05
C SER A 69 -19.71 -6.83 1.84
N SER A 70 -20.64 -5.87 1.92
CA SER A 70 -20.55 -4.75 2.84
C SER A 70 -20.83 -5.19 4.29
N GLY A 71 -20.25 -4.49 5.27
CA GLY A 71 -20.54 -4.68 6.68
C GLY A 71 -19.28 -4.66 7.52
N ASN A 72 -19.36 -5.26 8.71
CA ASN A 72 -18.24 -5.31 9.64
C ASN A 72 -17.45 -6.62 9.49
N VAL A 73 -16.14 -6.54 9.66
CA VAL A 73 -15.27 -7.70 9.88
C VAL A 73 -15.81 -8.50 11.06
N ASP A 74 -15.97 -9.80 10.87
CA ASP A 74 -16.45 -10.69 11.92
C ASP A 74 -15.34 -10.85 12.98
N PRO A 75 -15.62 -10.75 14.30
CA PRO A 75 -14.61 -10.97 15.33
C PRO A 75 -13.89 -12.31 15.17
N GLU A 76 -14.59 -13.36 14.74
CA GLU A 76 -14.04 -14.68 14.47
C GLU A 76 -13.03 -14.64 13.32
N ASP A 77 -13.33 -13.92 12.23
CA ASP A 77 -12.39 -13.71 11.12
C ASP A 77 -11.15 -12.93 11.59
N PHE A 78 -11.33 -11.93 12.45
CA PHE A 78 -10.22 -11.18 13.02
C PHE A 78 -9.33 -12.04 13.92
N TYR A 79 -9.88 -12.95 14.73
CA TYR A 79 -9.05 -13.88 15.50
C TYR A 79 -8.22 -14.79 14.58
N MET A 80 -8.81 -15.27 13.48
CA MET A 80 -8.06 -16.04 12.47
C MET A 80 -6.95 -15.20 11.81
N LEU A 81 -7.18 -13.90 11.59
CA LEU A 81 -6.17 -12.95 11.12
C LEU A 81 -5.02 -12.81 12.13
N HIS A 82 -5.33 -12.67 13.41
CA HIS A 82 -4.35 -12.57 14.48
C HIS A 82 -3.51 -13.85 14.61
N GLU A 83 -4.13 -15.04 14.59
CA GLU A 83 -3.40 -16.31 14.59
C GLU A 83 -2.49 -16.44 13.36
N LEU A 84 -2.98 -16.05 12.19
CA LEU A 84 -2.17 -16.01 10.97
C LEU A 84 -0.98 -15.04 11.13
N ALA A 85 -1.21 -13.85 11.67
CA ALA A 85 -0.17 -12.84 11.91
C ALA A 85 0.93 -13.38 12.81
N VAL A 86 0.57 -13.93 13.96
CA VAL A 86 1.52 -14.53 14.91
C VAL A 86 2.30 -15.68 14.25
N GLY A 87 1.63 -16.54 13.48
CA GLY A 87 2.31 -17.63 12.77
C GLY A 87 3.24 -17.15 11.65
N LEU A 88 2.81 -16.17 10.86
CA LEU A 88 3.56 -15.64 9.72
C LEU A 88 4.78 -14.84 10.17
N PHE A 89 4.63 -14.05 11.23
CA PHE A 89 5.68 -13.22 11.82
C PHE A 89 6.56 -13.98 12.83
N ARG A 90 6.27 -15.27 13.05
CA ARG A 90 7.03 -16.15 13.96
C ARG A 90 6.99 -15.71 15.43
N GLY A 91 5.85 -15.19 15.87
CA GLY A 91 5.59 -14.84 17.26
C GLY A 91 5.04 -13.42 17.43
N ARG A 92 4.47 -13.16 18.62
CA ARG A 92 3.92 -11.85 19.00
C ARG A 92 4.97 -10.73 19.01
N ALA A 93 6.24 -11.05 19.29
CA ALA A 93 7.32 -10.07 19.31
C ALA A 93 7.58 -9.39 17.95
N ASN A 94 7.12 -10.01 16.85
CA ASN A 94 7.25 -9.48 15.49
C ASN A 94 5.92 -8.94 14.94
N LEU A 95 4.86 -8.93 15.75
CA LEU A 95 3.65 -8.15 15.50
C LEU A 95 3.87 -6.76 16.11
N HIS A 96 3.70 -5.73 15.32
CA HIS A 96 4.18 -4.39 15.67
C HIS A 96 3.06 -3.39 15.93
N SER A 97 2.00 -3.40 15.11
CA SER A 97 0.92 -2.43 15.20
C SER A 97 -0.38 -2.98 14.64
N ALA A 98 -1.48 -2.31 14.97
CA ALA A 98 -2.79 -2.59 14.40
C ALA A 98 -3.43 -1.29 13.91
N ARG A 99 -4.30 -1.43 12.92
CA ARG A 99 -5.12 -0.33 12.41
C ARG A 99 -6.55 -0.80 12.18
N ILE A 100 -7.49 -0.14 12.85
CA ILE A 100 -8.92 -0.45 12.81
C ILE A 100 -9.68 0.77 12.26
N VAL A 101 -10.47 0.57 11.21
CA VAL A 101 -11.21 1.64 10.53
C VAL A 101 -12.69 1.27 10.44
N SER A 102 -13.56 2.23 10.77
CA SER A 102 -15.02 2.10 10.63
C SER A 102 -15.60 3.36 10.00
N GLY A 103 -16.41 3.22 8.97
CA GLY A 103 -17.02 4.37 8.29
C GLY A 103 -16.03 5.30 7.56
N GLY A 104 -14.76 4.90 7.44
CA GLY A 104 -13.68 5.78 6.97
C GLY A 104 -12.95 6.54 8.09
N GLU A 105 -13.41 6.40 9.34
CA GLU A 105 -12.76 6.93 10.55
C GLU A 105 -11.77 5.90 11.12
N GLU A 106 -10.59 6.36 11.53
CA GLU A 106 -9.58 5.54 12.18
C GLU A 106 -9.92 5.44 13.68
N LEU A 107 -10.39 4.26 14.11
CA LEU A 107 -10.73 3.99 15.51
C LEU A 107 -9.50 3.63 16.34
N PHE A 108 -8.48 3.06 15.69
CA PHE A 108 -7.19 2.70 16.27
C PHE A 108 -6.14 2.69 15.16
N ASP A 109 -4.96 3.26 15.39
CA ASP A 109 -3.81 3.22 14.48
C ASP A 109 -2.52 3.39 15.30
N GLU A 110 -2.18 2.39 16.10
CA GLU A 110 -1.09 2.46 17.08
C GLU A 110 -0.25 1.17 17.13
N ASP A 111 0.95 1.29 17.73
CA ASP A 111 1.82 0.16 18.00
C ASP A 111 1.21 -0.75 19.10
N ILE A 112 1.44 -2.06 18.98
CA ILE A 112 1.01 -3.07 19.95
C ILE A 112 2.23 -3.48 20.78
N HIS A 113 2.27 -3.08 22.04
CA HIS A 113 3.34 -3.40 22.97
C HIS A 113 2.94 -4.44 24.00
N THR A 114 1.65 -4.49 24.34
CA THR A 114 1.11 -5.29 25.45
C THR A 114 -0.09 -6.14 25.02
N ALA A 115 -0.48 -7.06 25.91
CA ALA A 115 -1.72 -7.82 25.74
C ALA A 115 -2.97 -6.92 25.86
N ASP A 116 -2.89 -5.83 26.64
CA ASP A 116 -3.98 -4.88 26.83
C ASP A 116 -4.25 -4.08 25.54
N ASP A 117 -3.20 -3.68 24.82
CA ASP A 117 -3.32 -3.02 23.51
C ASP A 117 -4.09 -3.93 22.54
N MET A 118 -3.74 -5.21 22.49
CA MET A 118 -4.45 -6.19 21.65
C MET A 118 -5.89 -6.42 22.12
N ALA A 119 -6.16 -6.40 23.44
CA ALA A 119 -7.52 -6.49 23.97
C ALA A 119 -8.37 -5.27 23.57
N GLN A 120 -7.77 -4.08 23.52
CA GLN A 120 -8.41 -2.87 23.02
C GLN A 120 -8.72 -2.97 21.52
N VAL A 121 -7.76 -3.44 20.70
CA VAL A 121 -7.99 -3.73 19.27
C VAL A 121 -9.17 -4.70 19.09
N CYS A 122 -9.22 -5.78 19.86
CA CYS A 122 -10.34 -6.73 19.83
C CYS A 122 -11.68 -6.07 20.22
N THR A 123 -11.65 -5.08 21.12
CA THR A 123 -12.85 -4.34 21.53
C THR A 123 -13.40 -3.50 20.39
N PHE A 124 -12.54 -2.78 19.66
CA PHE A 124 -12.96 -2.03 18.47
C PHE A 124 -13.53 -2.92 17.37
N VAL A 125 -12.90 -4.08 17.13
CA VAL A 125 -13.43 -5.06 16.15
C VAL A 125 -14.82 -5.54 16.55
N ARG A 126 -15.06 -5.87 17.83
CA ARG A 126 -16.39 -6.29 18.32
C ARG A 126 -17.44 -5.19 18.24
N GLN A 127 -17.04 -3.92 18.36
CA GLN A 127 -17.93 -2.78 18.17
C GLN A 127 -18.30 -2.56 16.70
N GLY A 128 -17.47 -3.07 15.78
CA GLY A 128 -17.71 -3.09 14.35
C GLY A 128 -16.75 -2.19 13.57
N CYS A 129 -15.98 -2.80 12.67
CA CYS A 129 -15.08 -2.11 11.75
C CYS A 129 -15.21 -2.68 10.33
N ASP A 130 -15.00 -1.86 9.31
CA ASP A 130 -14.96 -2.32 7.91
C ASP A 130 -13.55 -2.72 7.45
N VAL A 131 -12.50 -2.26 8.15
CA VAL A 131 -11.11 -2.66 7.89
C VAL A 131 -10.40 -2.95 9.21
N ALA A 132 -9.70 -4.08 9.25
CA ALA A 132 -8.78 -4.44 10.32
C ALA A 132 -7.44 -4.88 9.71
N THR A 133 -6.37 -4.19 10.10
CA THR A 133 -5.00 -4.48 9.66
C THR A 133 -4.11 -4.81 10.85
N LEU A 134 -3.31 -5.87 10.72
CA LEU A 134 -2.22 -6.21 11.62
C LEU A 134 -0.90 -6.10 10.87
N THR A 135 0.03 -5.30 11.38
CA THR A 135 1.33 -5.07 10.76
C THR A 135 2.43 -5.76 11.57
N GLY A 136 3.30 -6.49 10.89
CA GLY A 136 4.44 -7.15 11.52
C GLY A 136 5.63 -7.31 10.59
N SER A 137 6.69 -7.95 11.07
CA SER A 137 7.87 -8.24 10.25
C SER A 137 7.86 -9.67 9.71
N TYR A 138 8.15 -9.79 8.42
CA TYR A 138 8.28 -11.07 7.73
C TYR A 138 9.69 -11.22 7.16
N ARG A 139 10.32 -12.37 7.43
CA ARG A 139 11.63 -12.71 6.85
C ARG A 139 11.44 -13.44 5.52
N LEU A 140 11.83 -12.78 4.43
CA LEU A 140 11.88 -13.36 3.09
C LEU A 140 12.91 -14.50 3.01
N PRO A 141 12.77 -15.43 2.03
CA PRO A 141 13.78 -16.47 1.78
C PRO A 141 15.19 -15.93 1.52
N SER A 142 15.31 -14.71 1.00
CA SER A 142 16.58 -14.01 0.78
C SER A 142 17.25 -13.51 2.06
N GLY A 143 16.58 -13.62 3.22
CA GLY A 143 17.07 -13.13 4.51
C GLY A 143 16.58 -11.73 4.88
N TRP A 144 16.09 -10.94 3.92
CA TRP A 144 15.52 -9.61 4.15
C TRP A 144 14.28 -9.66 5.04
N HIS A 145 14.18 -8.72 5.97
CA HIS A 145 12.95 -8.46 6.72
C HIS A 145 12.15 -7.37 6.01
N VAL A 146 10.84 -7.58 5.92
CA VAL A 146 9.91 -6.67 5.26
C VAL A 146 8.72 -6.43 6.18
N PRO A 147 8.24 -5.19 6.35
CA PRO A 147 6.97 -4.94 7.02
C PRO A 147 5.85 -5.51 6.16
N VAL A 148 4.94 -6.26 6.79
CA VAL A 148 3.79 -6.86 6.11
C VAL A 148 2.52 -6.42 6.81
N ASP A 149 1.62 -5.85 6.04
CA ASP A 149 0.27 -5.49 6.46
C ASP A 149 -0.67 -6.65 6.09
N LEU A 150 -1.24 -7.31 7.12
CA LEU A 150 -2.28 -8.31 6.96
C LEU A 150 -3.64 -7.64 7.17
N THR A 151 -4.43 -7.51 6.11
CA THR A 151 -5.68 -6.74 6.16
C THR A 151 -6.88 -7.62 5.85
N LEU A 152 -7.89 -7.58 6.73
CA LEU A 152 -9.27 -7.93 6.39
C LEU A 152 -10.04 -6.65 6.08
N GLN A 153 -10.76 -6.63 4.96
CA GLN A 153 -11.67 -5.54 4.63
C GLN A 153 -13.00 -6.08 4.09
N LYS A 154 -14.10 -5.43 4.46
CA LYS A 154 -15.45 -5.72 3.94
C LYS A 154 -15.98 -4.53 3.15
N GLY A 155 -16.13 -4.74 1.84
CA GLY A 155 -16.51 -3.72 0.87
C GLY A 155 -15.32 -2.95 0.31
N ASP A 156 -15.52 -2.36 -0.87
CA ASP A 156 -14.59 -1.42 -1.47
C ASP A 156 -15.11 0.00 -1.21
N LYS A 157 -14.52 0.68 -0.22
CA LYS A 157 -14.78 2.11 0.00
C LYS A 157 -13.75 2.93 -0.76
N ASP A 158 -14.14 3.42 -1.93
CA ASP A 158 -13.36 4.41 -2.64
C ASP A 158 -13.28 5.69 -1.81
N MET A 159 -12.06 6.05 -1.42
CA MET A 159 -11.82 7.31 -0.73
C MET A 159 -12.05 8.49 -1.66
N SER A 160 -12.88 9.44 -1.21
CA SER A 160 -13.19 10.67 -1.93
C SER A 160 -11.92 11.48 -2.24
N LYS A 161 -11.97 12.30 -3.30
CA LYS A 161 -10.85 13.18 -3.65
C LYS A 161 -10.55 14.18 -2.51
N ALA A 162 -11.58 14.74 -1.87
CA ALA A 162 -11.43 15.69 -0.77
C ALA A 162 -10.63 15.07 0.38
N THR A 163 -11.02 13.88 0.83
CA THR A 163 -10.31 13.14 1.90
C THR A 163 -8.86 12.82 1.54
N ARG A 164 -8.56 12.57 0.26
CA ARG A 164 -7.16 12.37 -0.20
C ARG A 164 -6.35 13.66 -0.10
N LEU A 165 -6.95 14.81 -0.38
CA LEU A 165 -6.32 16.13 -0.27
C LEU A 165 -6.13 16.51 1.21
N ASP A 166 -7.10 16.24 2.09
CA ASP A 166 -6.96 16.46 3.54
C ASP A 166 -5.79 15.66 4.11
N ARG A 167 -5.64 14.40 3.68
CA ARG A 167 -4.49 13.57 4.05
C ARG A 167 -3.18 14.15 3.53
N ILE A 168 -3.15 14.80 2.36
CA ILE A 168 -1.94 15.44 1.85
C ILE A 168 -1.56 16.61 2.75
N LEU A 169 -2.51 17.46 3.12
CA LEU A 169 -2.27 18.58 4.04
C LEU A 169 -1.82 18.14 5.41
N SER A 170 -2.46 17.13 6.01
CA SER A 170 -2.00 16.55 7.28
C SER A 170 -0.55 16.06 7.18
N ASN A 171 -0.16 15.37 6.10
CA ASN A 171 1.24 14.95 5.92
C ASN A 171 2.21 16.13 5.71
N ILE A 172 1.75 17.27 5.18
CA ILE A 172 2.55 18.49 5.06
C ILE A 172 2.74 19.14 6.44
N GLU A 173 1.67 19.21 7.23
CA GLU A 173 1.70 19.70 8.62
C GLU A 173 2.67 18.88 9.48
N ASP A 174 2.68 17.55 9.29
CA ASP A 174 3.56 16.59 9.98
C ASP A 174 5.00 16.56 9.42
N LEU A 175 5.35 17.42 8.46
CA LEU A 175 6.65 17.45 7.77
C LEU A 175 7.03 16.12 7.08
N ASN A 176 6.03 15.33 6.68
CA ASN A 176 6.20 14.02 6.05
C ASN A 176 6.01 14.09 4.53
N PHE A 177 6.90 14.84 3.88
CA PHE A 177 6.90 15.08 2.44
C PHE A 177 7.05 13.79 1.62
N ALA A 178 7.79 12.78 2.11
CA ALA A 178 7.90 11.48 1.47
C ALA A 178 6.55 10.74 1.38
N LYS A 179 5.66 10.94 2.38
CA LYS A 179 4.28 10.43 2.31
C LYS A 179 3.44 11.26 1.35
N VAL A 180 3.65 12.58 1.28
CA VAL A 180 3.00 13.45 0.27
C VAL A 180 3.27 12.95 -1.15
N VAL A 181 4.53 12.67 -1.51
CA VAL A 181 4.90 12.09 -2.83
C VAL A 181 4.10 10.81 -3.11
N SER A 182 4.00 9.91 -2.12
CA SER A 182 3.24 8.67 -2.25
C SER A 182 1.73 8.89 -2.46
N ARG A 183 1.13 9.87 -1.77
CA ARG A 183 -0.30 10.19 -1.87
C ARG A 183 -0.61 10.85 -3.21
N VAL A 184 0.18 11.83 -3.60
CA VAL A 184 0.07 12.53 -4.91
C VAL A 184 0.18 11.53 -6.05
N ARG A 185 1.15 10.62 -6.00
CA ARG A 185 1.29 9.54 -7.01
C ARG A 185 -0.01 8.75 -7.20
N GLY A 186 -0.74 8.48 -6.11
CA GLY A 186 -2.03 7.77 -6.15
C GLY A 186 -3.16 8.54 -6.85
N MET A 187 -3.00 9.86 -7.01
CA MET A 187 -3.98 10.75 -7.65
C MET A 187 -3.67 11.06 -9.12
N LEU A 188 -2.43 10.78 -9.56
CA LEU A 188 -1.99 11.09 -10.92
C LEU A 188 -2.45 10.05 -11.94
N LYS A 189 -2.74 10.54 -13.16
CA LYS A 189 -2.90 9.72 -14.38
C LYS A 189 -1.58 8.98 -14.71
N PRO A 190 -1.61 7.89 -15.51
CA PRO A 190 -0.44 7.03 -15.74
C PRO A 190 0.85 7.74 -16.16
N ALA A 191 0.78 8.73 -17.06
CA ALA A 191 1.96 9.48 -17.50
C ALA A 191 2.59 10.33 -16.38
N GLY A 192 1.76 11.07 -15.63
CA GLY A 192 2.23 11.85 -14.48
C GLY A 192 2.73 10.97 -13.34
N LYS A 193 2.06 9.83 -13.13
CA LYS A 193 2.47 8.81 -12.17
C LYS A 193 3.85 8.24 -12.49
N ALA A 194 4.12 7.92 -13.76
CA ALA A 194 5.44 7.46 -14.21
C ALA A 194 6.51 8.52 -13.92
N ARG A 195 6.32 9.76 -14.40
CA ARG A 195 7.29 10.85 -14.19
C ARG A 195 7.62 11.11 -12.71
N LEU A 196 6.60 11.23 -11.86
CA LEU A 196 6.82 11.43 -10.42
C LEU A 196 7.56 10.24 -9.78
N SER A 197 7.22 9.02 -10.22
CA SER A 197 7.82 7.81 -9.68
C SER A 197 9.27 7.64 -10.11
N ASP A 198 9.61 8.01 -11.34
CA ASP A 198 10.98 7.97 -11.84
C ASP A 198 11.88 8.95 -11.08
N ALA A 199 11.39 10.18 -10.82
CA ALA A 199 12.06 11.16 -9.96
C ALA A 199 12.24 10.61 -8.53
N TRP A 200 11.16 10.11 -7.92
CA TRP A 200 11.21 9.53 -6.57
C TRP A 200 12.15 8.33 -6.47
N ASN A 201 12.13 7.41 -7.43
CA ASN A 201 12.98 6.22 -7.42
C ASN A 201 14.47 6.58 -7.58
N ARG A 202 14.80 7.72 -8.19
CA ARG A 202 16.19 8.19 -8.33
C ARG A 202 16.71 8.83 -7.04
N GLN A 203 15.87 9.58 -6.34
CA GLN A 203 16.30 10.45 -5.24
C GLN A 203 15.88 9.94 -3.85
N GLY A 204 14.66 9.44 -3.70
CA GLY A 204 14.08 9.13 -2.38
C GLY A 204 13.74 7.64 -2.13
N GLY A 205 13.61 6.84 -3.18
CA GLY A 205 13.17 5.45 -3.08
C GLY A 205 14.11 4.57 -2.24
N ALA A 206 15.41 4.70 -2.47
CA ALA A 206 16.45 3.99 -1.73
C ALA A 206 16.55 4.45 -0.27
N LEU A 207 16.40 5.76 -0.02
CA LEU A 207 16.35 6.33 1.33
C LEU A 207 15.16 5.80 2.11
N ARG A 208 13.98 5.76 1.48
CA ARG A 208 12.78 5.21 2.12
C ARG A 208 12.94 3.74 2.47
N PHE A 209 13.57 2.96 1.61
CA PHE A 209 13.94 1.59 1.93
C PHE A 209 14.79 1.54 3.20
N LEU A 210 15.90 2.29 3.25
CA LEU A 210 16.81 2.31 4.40
C LEU A 210 16.10 2.74 5.69
N VAL A 211 15.34 3.84 5.67
CA VAL A 211 14.57 4.32 6.83
C VAL A 211 13.61 3.24 7.33
N THR A 212 12.91 2.56 6.41
CA THR A 212 12.02 1.45 6.79
C THR A 212 12.79 0.29 7.41
N GLN A 213 13.95 -0.09 6.87
CA GLN A 213 14.77 -1.15 7.44
C GLN A 213 15.29 -0.82 8.83
N LEU A 214 15.73 0.42 9.07
CA LEU A 214 16.20 0.87 10.37
C LEU A 214 15.06 0.96 11.40
N ARG A 215 13.86 1.35 10.98
CA ARG A 215 12.65 1.27 11.82
C ARG A 215 12.33 -0.17 12.21
N LEU A 216 12.46 -1.12 11.28
CA LEU A 216 12.31 -2.54 11.60
C LEU A 216 13.35 -3.00 12.63
N VAL A 217 14.62 -2.62 12.47
CA VAL A 217 15.68 -2.99 13.43
C VAL A 217 15.30 -2.57 14.85
N SER A 218 14.80 -1.34 15.03
CA SER A 218 14.39 -0.85 16.36
C SER A 218 13.26 -1.67 17.01
N ARG A 219 12.52 -2.44 16.20
CA ARG A 219 11.41 -3.30 16.64
C ARG A 219 11.81 -4.79 16.71
N MET A 220 13.00 -5.16 16.24
CA MET A 220 13.48 -6.55 16.29
C MET A 220 13.99 -6.91 17.68
N PRO A 221 13.90 -8.19 18.08
CA PRO A 221 14.59 -8.68 19.27
C PRO A 221 16.10 -8.40 19.20
N LEU A 222 16.73 -8.00 20.32
CA LEU A 222 18.16 -7.63 20.37
C LEU A 222 19.11 -8.66 19.73
N LYS A 223 18.81 -9.96 19.90
CA LYS A 223 19.58 -11.07 19.31
C LYS A 223 19.56 -11.11 17.77
N GLU A 224 18.56 -10.49 17.14
CA GLU A 224 18.37 -10.46 15.69
C GLU A 224 18.89 -9.15 15.07
N GLN A 225 18.95 -8.07 15.86
CA GLN A 225 19.39 -6.74 15.39
C GLN A 225 20.82 -6.75 14.86
N GLN A 226 21.79 -7.29 15.60
CA GLN A 226 23.20 -7.24 15.22
C GLN A 226 23.52 -8.00 13.90
N PRO A 227 23.04 -9.26 13.73
CA PRO A 227 23.15 -9.93 12.43
C PRO A 227 22.49 -9.16 11.29
N TYR A 228 21.35 -8.51 11.55
CA TYR A 228 20.61 -7.78 10.52
C TYR A 228 21.26 -6.45 10.15
N LEU A 229 21.80 -5.70 11.11
CA LEU A 229 22.56 -4.48 10.86
C LEU A 229 23.81 -4.76 10.03
N SER A 230 24.49 -5.87 10.31
CA SER A 230 25.64 -6.32 9.50
C SER A 230 25.22 -6.61 8.06
N PHE A 231 24.01 -7.15 7.87
CA PHE A 231 23.44 -7.43 6.55
C PHE A 231 23.07 -6.15 5.77
N LEU A 232 22.75 -5.05 6.45
CA LEU A 232 22.54 -3.73 5.81
C LEU A 232 23.84 -3.10 5.28
N GLN A 233 25.02 -3.60 5.70
CA GLN A 233 26.33 -3.08 5.29
C GLN A 233 26.54 -1.58 5.58
N LEU A 234 25.95 -1.08 6.67
CA LEU A 234 26.14 0.30 7.09
C LEU A 234 27.56 0.49 7.63
N PRO A 235 28.25 1.60 7.29
CA PRO A 235 29.53 1.93 7.89
C PRO A 235 29.47 1.92 9.42
N PRO A 236 30.49 1.36 10.09
CA PRO A 236 30.55 1.37 11.56
C PRO A 236 30.78 2.80 12.06
N GLY A 237 30.47 3.03 13.34
CA GLY A 237 30.74 4.30 14.03
C GLY A 237 29.50 5.11 14.42
N PHE A 238 28.31 4.68 13.99
CA PHE A 238 27.04 5.32 14.34
C PHE A 238 26.03 4.30 14.87
N THR A 239 25.10 4.74 15.72
CA THR A 239 24.00 3.90 16.18
C THR A 239 22.94 3.73 15.07
N PRO A 240 22.10 2.68 15.11
CA PRO A 240 20.97 2.54 14.19
C PRO A 240 20.04 3.75 14.19
N GLU A 241 19.82 4.37 15.35
CA GLU A 241 18.99 5.57 15.50
C GLU A 241 19.63 6.77 14.80
N ALA A 242 20.94 6.96 14.94
CA ALA A 242 21.65 8.05 14.25
C ALA A 242 21.60 7.87 12.73
N TRP A 243 21.74 6.64 12.24
CA TRP A 243 21.54 6.30 10.82
C TRP A 243 20.11 6.59 10.35
N LYS A 244 19.11 6.23 11.16
CA LYS A 244 17.70 6.40 10.83
C LYS A 244 17.37 7.88 10.71
N ASP A 245 17.77 8.67 11.69
CA ASP A 245 17.50 10.11 11.73
C ASP A 245 18.16 10.83 10.56
N ALA A 246 19.43 10.52 10.25
CA ALA A 246 20.14 11.10 9.10
C ALA A 246 19.48 10.72 7.76
N ALA A 247 19.16 9.43 7.57
CA ALA A 247 18.49 8.96 6.35
C ALA A 247 17.06 9.51 6.23
N GLU A 248 16.34 9.72 7.33
CA GLU A 248 15.00 10.30 7.34
C GLU A 248 15.02 11.78 6.97
N ILE A 249 15.95 12.57 7.52
CA ILE A 249 16.14 13.97 7.13
C ILE A 249 16.44 14.07 5.64
N GLU A 250 17.41 13.30 5.15
CA GLU A 250 17.75 13.30 3.72
C GLU A 250 16.55 12.85 2.86
N MET A 251 15.79 11.83 3.29
CA MET A 251 14.59 11.38 2.58
C MET A 251 13.53 12.48 2.44
N GLN A 252 13.29 13.23 3.51
CA GLN A 252 12.31 14.33 3.50
C GLN A 252 12.79 15.51 2.65
N HIS A 253 14.09 15.81 2.68
CA HIS A 253 14.71 16.80 1.80
C HIS A 253 14.53 16.43 0.32
N ARG A 254 14.87 15.19 -0.06
CA ARG A 254 14.69 14.70 -1.45
C ARG A 254 13.23 14.63 -1.87
N ALA A 255 12.31 14.41 -0.93
CA ALA A 255 10.89 14.47 -1.25
C ALA A 255 10.46 15.89 -1.66
N LEU A 256 10.98 16.94 -1.01
CA LEU A 256 10.72 18.33 -1.39
C LEU A 256 11.28 18.64 -2.79
N GLU A 257 12.51 18.23 -3.09
CA GLU A 257 13.12 18.39 -4.42
C GLU A 257 12.28 17.72 -5.51
N VAL A 258 11.82 16.48 -5.27
CA VAL A 258 10.95 15.75 -6.21
C VAL A 258 9.59 16.45 -6.39
N ILE A 259 9.02 17.00 -5.32
CA ILE A 259 7.77 17.76 -5.38
C ILE A 259 7.95 19.00 -6.25
N ASP A 260 9.06 19.73 -6.11
CA ASP A 260 9.37 20.91 -6.90
C ASP A 260 9.65 20.57 -8.37
N GLU A 261 10.51 19.57 -8.65
CA GLU A 261 10.80 19.06 -10.01
C GLU A 261 9.52 18.66 -10.75
N CYS A 262 8.56 18.10 -10.03
CA CYS A 262 7.29 17.62 -10.58
C CYS A 262 6.12 18.60 -10.39
N LYS A 263 6.35 19.83 -9.94
CA LYS A 263 5.29 20.81 -9.59
C LYS A 263 4.22 20.95 -10.65
N ALA A 264 4.60 21.14 -11.91
CA ALA A 264 3.66 21.26 -13.03
C ALA A 264 2.77 20.02 -13.23
N VAL A 265 3.30 18.82 -12.99
CA VAL A 265 2.54 17.56 -13.10
C VAL A 265 1.61 17.41 -11.90
N ILE A 266 2.09 17.76 -10.71
CA ILE A 266 1.40 17.59 -9.43
C ILE A 266 0.23 18.58 -9.28
N SER A 267 0.37 19.83 -9.72
CA SER A 267 -0.67 20.87 -9.59
C SER A 267 -2.03 20.43 -10.14
N ASN A 268 -2.04 19.64 -11.21
CA ASN A 268 -3.27 19.10 -11.79
C ASN A 268 -4.01 18.12 -10.85
N ALA A 269 -3.30 17.44 -9.94
CA ALA A 269 -3.90 16.53 -8.96
C ALA A 269 -4.64 17.29 -7.86
N PHE A 270 -4.13 18.46 -7.46
CA PHE A 270 -4.69 19.29 -6.39
C PHE A 270 -5.96 20.03 -6.80
N ALA A 271 -6.13 20.30 -8.09
CA ALA A 271 -7.28 21.02 -8.63
C ALA A 271 -7.57 22.34 -7.90
N ASP A 272 -8.76 22.50 -7.34
CA ASP A 272 -9.26 23.69 -6.65
C ASP A 272 -8.50 24.00 -5.35
N ARG A 273 -7.82 23.02 -4.75
CA ARG A 273 -7.00 23.20 -3.53
C ARG A 273 -5.52 23.40 -3.80
N ALA A 274 -5.13 23.67 -5.06
CA ALA A 274 -3.72 23.84 -5.41
C ALA A 274 -3.07 24.98 -4.63
N GLY A 275 -3.72 26.14 -4.49
CA GLY A 275 -3.18 27.29 -3.74
C GLY A 275 -2.88 26.93 -2.28
N GLU A 276 -3.90 26.48 -1.55
CA GLU A 276 -3.78 26.04 -0.15
C GLU A 276 -2.64 25.04 0.06
N ILE A 277 -2.52 24.03 -0.81
CA ILE A 277 -1.47 23.00 -0.67
C ILE A 277 -0.08 23.56 -0.98
N TRP A 278 0.05 24.45 -1.96
CA TRP A 278 1.34 25.07 -2.27
C TRP A 278 1.78 26.04 -1.19
N ASP A 279 0.87 26.82 -0.62
CA ASP A 279 1.15 27.72 0.50
C ASP A 279 1.60 26.93 1.74
N ALA A 280 0.93 25.80 2.03
CA ALA A 280 1.31 24.91 3.11
C ALA A 280 2.70 24.28 2.88
N LEU A 281 2.98 23.80 1.65
CA LEU A 281 4.29 23.25 1.29
C LEU A 281 5.40 24.28 1.42
N GLU A 282 5.18 25.51 0.95
CA GLU A 282 6.17 26.59 1.07
C GLU A 282 6.47 26.88 2.55
N SER A 283 5.44 27.15 3.34
CA SER A 283 5.57 27.43 4.77
C SER A 283 6.29 26.30 5.54
N LYS A 284 5.84 25.05 5.34
CA LYS A 284 6.39 23.89 6.07
C LYS A 284 7.75 23.46 5.56
N SER A 285 8.07 23.67 4.28
CA SER A 285 9.42 23.43 3.76
C SER A 285 10.44 24.36 4.40
N GLN A 286 10.11 25.64 4.61
CA GLN A 286 10.99 26.60 5.30
C GLN A 286 11.22 26.21 6.76
N ILE A 287 10.17 25.76 7.46
CA ILE A 287 10.30 25.23 8.83
C ILE A 287 11.21 23.99 8.86
N PHE A 288 11.00 23.05 7.93
CA PHE A 288 11.84 21.86 7.84
C PHE A 288 13.30 22.21 7.51
N LEU A 289 13.55 23.07 6.53
CA LEU A 289 14.90 23.45 6.12
C LEU A 289 15.64 24.26 7.19
N SER A 290 14.96 25.12 7.94
CA SER A 290 15.57 25.87 9.05
C SER A 290 15.91 24.98 10.25
N THR A 291 15.13 23.93 10.50
CA THR A 291 15.38 22.96 11.58
C THR A 291 16.39 21.89 11.20
N ALA A 292 16.42 21.47 9.93
CA ALA A 292 17.37 20.50 9.39
C ALA A 292 18.72 21.14 9.00
N GLY A 293 18.72 22.41 8.60
CA GLY A 293 19.84 23.17 8.01
C GLY A 293 21.02 23.48 8.92
N GLY A 294 21.06 22.93 10.13
CA GLY A 294 22.32 22.78 10.88
C GLY A 294 23.28 21.73 10.27
N SER A 295 22.85 21.03 9.22
CA SER A 295 23.59 20.00 8.47
C SER A 295 23.81 20.47 7.02
N GLN A 296 25.06 20.73 6.62
CA GLN A 296 25.43 21.04 5.24
C GLN A 296 25.04 19.89 4.30
N LEU A 297 24.08 20.12 3.41
CA LEU A 297 23.54 19.14 2.46
C LEU A 297 23.33 19.79 1.08
N GLU A 298 24.37 19.87 0.27
CA GLU A 298 24.24 20.28 -1.14
C GLU A 298 24.79 19.19 -2.08
N GLY A 299 23.99 18.81 -3.09
CA GLY A 299 24.49 18.40 -4.40
C GLY A 299 24.75 16.91 -4.71
N LEU A 300 24.25 15.95 -3.93
CA LEU A 300 24.48 14.52 -4.22
C LEU A 300 23.26 13.85 -4.83
N THR A 301 23.33 13.45 -6.09
CA THR A 301 22.34 12.56 -6.74
C THR A 301 22.98 11.20 -7.03
N LEU A 302 22.18 10.13 -7.00
CA LEU A 302 22.59 8.84 -7.57
C LEU A 302 22.59 8.96 -9.10
N ASP A 303 23.63 9.57 -9.65
CA ASP A 303 23.87 9.60 -11.09
C ASP A 303 24.59 8.31 -11.49
N GLU A 304 23.87 7.18 -11.49
CA GLU A 304 24.21 6.04 -12.35
C GLU A 304 22.98 5.12 -12.53
N PRO A 305 22.62 4.75 -13.77
CA PRO A 305 21.51 3.83 -14.00
C PRO A 305 21.89 2.42 -13.56
N TYR A 306 21.45 2.00 -12.37
CA TYR A 306 21.28 0.57 -12.05
C TYR A 306 20.18 0.02 -12.96
N VAL A 307 20.54 -0.29 -14.20
CA VAL A 307 19.75 -1.04 -15.18
C VAL A 307 20.73 -2.08 -15.76
N GLU A 308 20.31 -3.35 -15.77
CA GLU A 308 21.03 -4.53 -16.30
C GLU A 308 22.08 -5.24 -15.42
N ARG A 309 21.71 -5.69 -14.21
CA ARG A 309 22.34 -6.94 -13.67
C ARG A 309 21.38 -8.03 -13.20
N TYR A 310 20.07 -7.79 -13.20
CA TYR A 310 19.09 -8.83 -12.87
C TYR A 310 17.95 -8.86 -13.90
N GLY A 311 18.23 -9.50 -15.04
CA GLY A 311 17.36 -10.53 -15.61
C GLY A 311 16.01 -10.15 -16.25
N THR A 312 16.01 -9.46 -17.38
CA THR A 312 15.00 -9.71 -18.43
C THR A 312 15.59 -10.66 -19.49
N LYS A 313 15.59 -11.97 -19.21
CA LYS A 313 15.76 -12.94 -20.30
C LYS A 313 14.47 -12.98 -21.12
N GLY A 314 14.63 -12.59 -22.38
CA GLY A 314 13.58 -12.21 -23.31
C GLY A 314 12.51 -13.26 -23.57
N ARG A 315 11.29 -12.76 -23.76
CA ARG A 315 10.21 -13.42 -24.47
C ARG A 315 9.91 -12.61 -25.73
N LYS A 316 10.44 -13.02 -26.88
CA LYS A 316 9.86 -12.76 -28.21
C LYS A 316 10.19 -13.92 -29.14
N GLY A 317 9.15 -14.59 -29.60
CA GLY A 317 9.22 -15.52 -30.71
C GLY A 317 8.99 -14.81 -32.05
N LYS A 318 9.42 -15.54 -33.09
CA LYS A 318 9.06 -15.49 -34.52
C LYS A 318 9.52 -14.29 -35.37
N GLY A 319 10.38 -14.62 -36.36
CA GLY A 319 9.96 -14.50 -37.76
C GLY A 319 10.90 -13.78 -38.73
N SER A 320 11.89 -14.48 -39.26
CA SER A 320 12.45 -14.42 -40.64
C SER A 320 13.62 -15.42 -40.67
N GLY A 321 13.90 -16.27 -41.65
CA GLY A 321 13.52 -16.39 -43.05
C GLY A 321 14.81 -16.73 -43.81
N THR A 322 14.80 -17.86 -44.54
CA THR A 322 15.77 -18.37 -45.55
C THR A 322 16.86 -19.39 -45.11
N GLY A 323 16.94 -20.49 -45.87
CA GLY A 323 17.98 -21.53 -45.84
C GLY A 323 17.40 -22.96 -45.82
N LYS A 324 16.84 -23.46 -46.93
CA LYS A 324 17.44 -24.39 -47.92
C LYS A 324 17.82 -25.79 -47.41
N GLY A 325 17.24 -26.81 -48.07
CA GLY A 325 17.58 -28.24 -48.03
C GLY A 325 16.55 -29.03 -47.23
N GLY A 326 15.90 -30.09 -47.70
CA GLY A 326 15.97 -30.93 -48.90
C GLY A 326 15.14 -32.19 -48.57
N ASP A 327 14.44 -32.76 -49.57
CA ASP A 327 13.88 -34.13 -49.70
C ASP A 327 13.08 -34.75 -48.52
N ASP A 328 11.96 -35.46 -48.67
CA ASP A 328 11.51 -36.33 -49.75
C ASP A 328 10.03 -36.71 -49.44
N ARG A 329 9.25 -36.95 -50.50
CA ARG A 329 8.12 -37.90 -50.65
C ARG A 329 6.71 -37.68 -50.05
N ASP A 330 5.74 -37.81 -50.98
CA ASP A 330 4.44 -38.51 -50.94
C ASP A 330 3.35 -37.99 -49.98
N ALA A 331 2.05 -37.88 -50.29
CA ALA A 331 1.23 -38.14 -51.47
C ALA A 331 -0.20 -37.59 -51.15
N VAL A 332 -0.86 -37.02 -52.18
CA VAL A 332 -2.26 -37.26 -52.61
C VAL A 332 -3.46 -36.77 -51.75
N ASP A 333 -4.23 -35.87 -52.38
CA ASP A 333 -5.72 -35.72 -52.46
C ASP A 333 -6.59 -35.67 -51.19
N SER A 334 -7.74 -34.99 -51.12
CA SER A 334 -8.51 -34.09 -52.00
C SER A 334 -9.80 -33.68 -51.24
N LYS A 335 -10.50 -32.64 -51.74
CA LYS A 335 -11.95 -32.32 -51.53
C LYS A 335 -12.34 -31.82 -50.12
N GLY A 336 -13.22 -30.84 -49.93
CA GLY A 336 -14.06 -30.03 -50.82
C GLY A 336 -14.82 -29.00 -49.97
N ALA A 337 -15.20 -27.88 -50.59
CA ALA A 337 -16.18 -26.91 -50.08
C ALA A 337 -17.63 -27.43 -50.36
N PRO A 338 -18.76 -26.69 -50.21
CA PRO A 338 -18.98 -25.30 -49.74
C PRO A 338 -20.30 -25.04 -48.94
N SER A 339 -20.58 -23.74 -48.70
CA SER A 339 -21.92 -23.10 -48.62
C SER A 339 -22.65 -23.23 -47.26
N ARG A 340 -23.49 -22.32 -46.74
CA ARG A 340 -24.26 -21.09 -47.10
C ARG A 340 -24.69 -20.54 -45.72
N GLY A 341 -25.05 -19.29 -45.42
CA GLY A 341 -25.43 -18.10 -46.16
C GLY A 341 -26.37 -17.25 -45.25
N THR A 342 -26.35 -15.93 -45.44
CA THR A 342 -27.48 -14.95 -45.27
C THR A 342 -28.15 -14.78 -43.89
N GLY A 343 -28.48 -13.58 -43.39
CA GLY A 343 -28.40 -12.21 -43.91
C GLY A 343 -29.19 -11.20 -43.04
N LYS A 344 -29.00 -9.91 -43.37
CA LYS A 344 -29.89 -8.71 -43.22
C LYS A 344 -30.39 -8.32 -41.81
N ALA A 345 -30.09 -7.12 -41.28
CA ALA A 345 -30.43 -5.74 -41.68
C ALA A 345 -31.69 -5.18 -40.99
N GLY A 346 -31.56 -4.03 -40.34
CA GLY A 346 -32.68 -3.23 -39.82
C GLY A 346 -32.21 -1.88 -39.27
N LYS A 347 -32.47 -0.81 -40.03
CA LYS A 347 -32.26 0.60 -39.69
C LYS A 347 -33.41 1.12 -38.81
N GLY A 348 -33.15 2.15 -37.99
CA GLY A 348 -34.18 3.04 -37.45
C GLY A 348 -33.58 4.34 -36.91
N ARG A 349 -33.97 5.48 -37.49
CA ARG A 349 -33.58 6.86 -37.14
C ARG A 349 -34.67 7.53 -36.29
N GLY A 350 -34.31 8.58 -35.54
CA GLY A 350 -35.18 9.68 -35.08
C GLY A 350 -34.56 10.38 -33.84
N HIS A 351 -33.93 11.55 -33.93
CA HIS A 351 -34.43 12.96 -33.98
C HIS A 351 -35.13 13.51 -32.71
N GLY A 352 -34.64 14.68 -32.25
CA GLY A 352 -35.32 15.69 -31.40
C GLY A 352 -34.68 15.86 -30.01
N LYS A 353 -33.79 16.84 -29.76
CA LYS A 353 -33.95 18.30 -29.51
C LYS A 353 -34.63 18.70 -28.19
N ASP A 354 -33.85 19.45 -27.41
CA ASP A 354 -34.15 20.65 -26.61
C ASP A 354 -35.17 20.61 -25.46
N GLY A 355 -34.77 21.11 -24.29
CA GLY A 355 -35.68 21.45 -23.19
C GLY A 355 -34.98 21.81 -21.87
N ALA A 356 -34.84 23.11 -21.62
CA ALA A 356 -34.33 23.71 -20.39
C ALA A 356 -35.42 23.89 -19.31
N GLY A 357 -35.00 24.17 -18.07
CA GLY A 357 -35.82 24.61 -16.93
C GLY A 357 -36.23 23.45 -16.01
N GLY A 358 -35.97 23.45 -14.71
CA GLY A 358 -35.99 24.54 -13.73
C GLY A 358 -37.05 24.18 -12.68
N TYR A 359 -36.64 23.78 -11.49
CA TYR A 359 -37.53 23.59 -10.34
C TYR A 359 -36.94 24.31 -9.10
N PRO A 360 -37.73 25.13 -8.39
CA PRO A 360 -37.31 25.78 -7.16
C PRO A 360 -37.65 24.97 -5.89
N ALA A 361 -37.16 25.53 -4.79
CA ALA A 361 -37.07 25.02 -3.42
C ALA A 361 -38.38 24.99 -2.59
N HIS A 362 -38.19 24.56 -1.34
CA HIS A 362 -39.07 24.54 -0.16
C HIS A 362 -40.02 23.32 -0.09
N VAL A 363 -40.22 22.66 1.07
CA VAL A 363 -40.66 23.22 2.35
C VAL A 363 -40.22 22.32 3.53
N GLU A 364 -39.66 22.94 4.57
CA GLU A 364 -39.57 22.40 5.94
C GLU A 364 -40.96 22.38 6.58
N GLY A 365 -41.27 21.37 7.40
CA GLY A 365 -42.40 21.52 8.32
C GLY A 365 -42.89 20.29 9.08
N VAL A 366 -42.61 20.34 10.38
CA VAL A 366 -43.54 20.06 11.49
C VAL A 366 -43.60 18.65 12.10
N HIS A 367 -43.25 18.67 13.40
CA HIS A 367 -43.57 17.77 14.51
C HIS A 367 -44.92 17.02 14.47
N ALA A 368 -44.93 15.80 15.01
CA ALA A 368 -45.96 15.38 15.98
C ALA A 368 -45.47 14.23 16.88
N LYS A 369 -45.64 14.43 18.20
CA LYS A 369 -45.58 13.41 19.26
C LYS A 369 -46.78 12.46 19.16
N GLY A 370 -46.63 11.21 19.61
CA GLY A 370 -47.76 10.31 19.83
C GLY A 370 -47.39 9.06 20.61
N HIS A 371 -48.05 8.88 21.75
CA HIS A 371 -47.83 7.89 22.80
C HIS A 371 -48.08 6.41 22.42
N GLY A 372 -47.26 5.53 23.00
CA GLY A 372 -47.66 4.45 23.94
C GLY A 372 -48.47 3.24 23.43
N LYS A 373 -47.96 2.03 23.66
CA LYS A 373 -48.48 1.08 24.67
C LYS A 373 -47.76 -0.27 24.65
N LYS A 374 -47.75 -0.86 25.85
CA LYS A 374 -47.30 -2.21 26.25
C LYS A 374 -47.90 -3.35 25.44
N GLY A 375 -47.15 -4.44 25.35
CA GLY A 375 -47.66 -5.80 25.06
C GLY A 375 -46.64 -6.83 25.53
N ASP A 376 -46.94 -7.49 26.66
CA ASP A 376 -46.26 -8.65 27.20
C ASP A 376 -46.45 -9.91 26.31
N GLY A 377 -45.58 -10.91 26.44
CA GLY A 377 -46.01 -12.31 26.24
C GLY A 377 -45.05 -13.30 25.56
N HIS A 378 -44.23 -13.94 26.39
CA HIS A 378 -43.88 -15.38 26.40
C HIS A 378 -43.07 -16.12 25.30
N ALA A 379 -42.00 -16.73 25.83
CA ALA A 379 -41.64 -18.16 25.77
C ALA A 379 -40.95 -18.75 24.51
N GLY A 380 -39.62 -18.86 24.63
CA GLY A 380 -38.99 -20.17 24.86
C GLY A 380 -38.55 -20.98 23.64
N LYS A 381 -37.23 -21.16 23.48
CA LYS A 381 -36.65 -22.48 23.13
C LYS A 381 -35.18 -22.55 23.53
N LYS A 382 -34.87 -23.62 24.27
CA LYS A 382 -33.56 -24.05 24.72
C LYS A 382 -32.73 -24.54 23.53
N GLY A 383 -31.47 -24.10 23.43
CA GLY A 383 -30.45 -24.70 22.58
C GLY A 383 -29.12 -24.65 23.30
N LYS A 384 -28.73 -25.78 23.93
CA LYS A 384 -27.44 -25.95 24.58
C LYS A 384 -26.35 -26.10 23.52
N GLY A 385 -25.29 -25.29 23.62
CA GLY A 385 -24.06 -25.44 22.86
C GLY A 385 -22.94 -24.69 23.57
N ARG A 386 -22.40 -25.27 24.64
CA ARG A 386 -21.21 -24.76 25.33
C ARG A 386 -19.98 -25.18 24.53
N TYR A 387 -19.33 -24.24 23.86
CA TYR A 387 -17.89 -24.34 23.59
C TYR A 387 -17.18 -23.42 24.58
N GLY A 388 -16.36 -24.02 25.43
CA GLY A 388 -15.58 -23.30 26.44
C GLY A 388 -14.47 -22.51 25.78
N TYR A 389 -14.33 -21.25 26.19
CA TYR A 389 -13.17 -20.42 25.90
C TYR A 389 -11.98 -20.94 26.73
N PRO A 390 -10.78 -21.13 26.14
CA PRO A 390 -9.57 -21.24 26.92
C PRO A 390 -9.21 -19.85 27.45
N SER A 391 -9.37 -19.66 28.76
CA SER A 391 -8.80 -18.55 29.51
C SER A 391 -7.28 -18.73 29.58
N GLY A 392 -6.55 -17.93 28.81
CA GLY A 392 -5.09 -17.86 28.85
C GLY A 392 -4.64 -16.68 28.01
N TRP A 393 -4.66 -15.50 28.60
CA TRP A 393 -4.09 -14.28 28.02
C TRP A 393 -2.67 -14.08 28.55
#